data_AF-A0A7K7GBF3-F1
#
_entry.id   AF-A0A7K7GBF3-F1
#
_cell.length_a   1.000
_cell.length_b   1.000
_cell.length_c   1.000
_cell.angle_alpha   90.00
_cell.angle_beta   90.00
_cell.angle_gamma   90.00
#
_symmetry.space_group_name_H-M   'P 1'
#
loop_
_entity.id
_entity.type
_entity.pdbx_description
1 polymer ?
#
loop_
_entity_poly.entity_id
_entity_poly.type
_entity_poly.pdbx_seq_one_letter_code
_entity_poly.pdbx_strand_id
1 'polypeptide(L)'
;LLLLLLLPGRAPAARSRDFTAKDIVYLHPSTTPYPRGFKCFTCEKASDNYECNRWAPDVYCPRGTRYCFSQHMMKASGESVSVTKRCVALEECLSTGCTYIKHEEYKVGT
;
A
#
# COMPACT_ATOMS: atom_id res chain seq x y z
N LEU A 1 -20.07 -70.10 -2.47
CA LEU A 1 -20.95 -68.90 -2.50
C LEU A 1 -20.04 -67.67 -2.54
N LEU A 2 -20.26 -66.82 -3.53
CA LEU A 2 -19.68 -65.51 -3.84
C LEU A 2 -18.68 -64.88 -2.84
N LEU A 3 -17.45 -64.62 -3.27
CA LEU A 3 -16.71 -63.42 -2.85
C LEU A 3 -16.60 -62.48 -4.06
N LEU A 4 -17.49 -61.50 -4.02
CA LEU A 4 -17.61 -60.40 -4.95
C LEU A 4 -16.82 -59.22 -4.33
N LEU A 5 -16.20 -58.41 -5.20
CA LEU A 5 -15.78 -57.00 -4.97
C LEU A 5 -14.37 -56.85 -4.33
N LEU A 6 -13.46 -55.97 -4.75
CA LEU A 6 -13.56 -54.68 -5.45
C LEU A 6 -12.30 -54.51 -6.33
N LEU A 7 -12.43 -54.48 -7.66
CA LEU A 7 -11.39 -53.86 -8.48
C LEU A 7 -11.53 -52.35 -8.28
N PRO A 8 -10.48 -51.62 -7.84
CA PRO A 8 -10.56 -50.17 -7.82
C PRO A 8 -10.67 -49.75 -9.28
N GLY A 9 -11.85 -49.30 -9.69
CA GLY A 9 -12.04 -48.65 -10.97
C GLY A 9 -11.00 -47.55 -11.05
N ARG A 10 -10.01 -47.72 -11.94
CA ARG A 10 -8.96 -46.72 -12.12
C ARG A 10 -9.65 -45.46 -12.60
N ALA A 11 -9.83 -44.50 -11.70
CA ALA A 11 -10.32 -43.19 -12.07
C ALA A 11 -9.42 -42.68 -13.20
N PRO A 12 -9.99 -42.15 -14.30
CA PRO A 12 -9.18 -41.58 -15.36
C PRO A 12 -8.23 -40.56 -14.74
N ALA A 13 -6.96 -40.66 -15.08
CA ALA A 13 -5.93 -39.77 -14.55
C ALA A 13 -6.40 -38.32 -14.76
N ALA A 14 -6.43 -37.54 -13.68
CA ALA A 14 -6.77 -36.13 -13.77
C ALA A 14 -5.78 -35.47 -14.74
N ARG A 15 -6.27 -35.11 -15.93
CA ARG A 15 -5.45 -34.49 -16.97
C ARG A 15 -5.37 -33.01 -16.65
N SER A 16 -4.22 -32.55 -16.17
CA SER A 16 -3.95 -31.12 -16.06
C SER A 16 -4.04 -30.52 -17.47
N ARG A 17 -4.85 -29.46 -17.62
CA ARG A 17 -4.83 -28.63 -18.82
C ARG A 17 -3.87 -27.48 -18.60
N ASP A 18 -3.20 -27.05 -19.66
CA ASP A 18 -2.36 -25.87 -19.62
C ASP A 18 -3.18 -24.61 -19.31
N PHE A 19 -2.63 -23.78 -18.45
CA PHE A 19 -3.19 -22.46 -18.16
C PHE A 19 -2.96 -21.56 -19.37
N THR A 20 -4.02 -20.93 -19.86
CA THR A 20 -3.99 -20.02 -21.01
C THR A 20 -4.41 -18.61 -20.60
N ALA A 21 -4.17 -17.63 -21.48
CA ALA A 21 -4.64 -16.27 -21.27
C ALA A 21 -6.17 -16.17 -21.07
N LYS A 22 -6.95 -17.16 -21.54
CA LYS A 22 -8.42 -17.21 -21.35
C LYS A 22 -8.82 -17.61 -19.93
N ASP A 23 -7.91 -18.23 -19.19
CA ASP A 23 -8.11 -18.62 -17.80
C ASP A 23 -7.73 -17.47 -16.83
N ILE A 24 -7.17 -16.37 -17.35
CA ILE A 24 -6.93 -15.14 -16.59
C ILE A 24 -8.27 -14.43 -16.36
N VAL A 25 -8.79 -14.54 -15.14
CA VAL A 25 -9.93 -13.73 -14.70
C VAL A 25 -9.42 -12.32 -14.39
N TYR A 26 -9.67 -11.37 -15.29
CA TYR A 26 -9.50 -9.95 -15.02
C TYR A 26 -10.60 -9.48 -14.08
N LEU A 27 -10.43 -9.75 -12.79
CA LEU A 27 -11.35 -9.26 -11.75
C LEU A 27 -11.44 -7.72 -11.76
N HIS A 28 -10.38 -7.06 -12.24
CA HIS A 28 -10.18 -5.63 -12.13
C HIS A 28 -9.45 -5.10 -13.39
N PRO A 29 -10.15 -4.64 -14.45
CA PRO A 29 -9.51 -3.88 -15.51
C PRO A 29 -8.95 -2.60 -14.89
N SER A 30 -7.62 -2.42 -14.88
CA SER A 30 -6.89 -1.30 -14.22
C SER A 30 -7.80 -0.39 -13.38
N THR A 31 -8.07 -0.78 -12.12
CA THR A 31 -9.07 -0.18 -11.21
C THR A 31 -8.82 1.26 -10.81
N THR A 32 -7.77 1.86 -11.34
CA THR A 32 -7.43 3.25 -11.11
C THR A 32 -8.48 4.13 -11.80
N PRO A 33 -9.07 5.12 -11.11
CA PRO A 33 -10.08 6.02 -11.69
C PRO A 33 -9.56 6.88 -12.85
N TYR A 34 -8.24 6.91 -13.06
CA TYR A 34 -7.57 7.54 -14.19
C TYR A 34 -6.22 6.82 -14.47
N PRO A 35 -5.66 6.90 -15.69
CA PRO A 35 -4.40 6.26 -16.02
C PRO A 35 -3.29 6.65 -15.04
N ARG A 36 -2.53 5.65 -14.56
CA ARG A 36 -1.46 5.84 -13.56
C ARG A 36 -1.96 6.36 -12.20
N GLY A 37 -3.23 6.14 -11.86
CA GLY A 37 -3.74 6.40 -10.52
C GLY A 37 -2.96 5.62 -9.47
N PHE A 38 -2.65 6.27 -8.36
CA PHE A 38 -1.91 5.71 -7.23
C PHE A 38 -2.56 6.15 -5.92
N LYS A 39 -2.20 5.49 -4.83
CA LYS A 39 -2.66 5.80 -3.48
C LYS A 39 -1.47 6.15 -2.60
N CYS A 40 -1.70 7.02 -1.63
CA CYS A 40 -0.79 7.30 -0.52
C CYS A 40 -1.58 7.19 0.77
N PHE A 41 -0.91 6.91 1.88
CA PHE A 41 -1.50 7.24 3.18
C PHE A 41 -1.63 8.76 3.29
N THR A 42 -2.80 9.25 3.70
CA THR A 42 -3.05 10.68 3.91
C THR A 42 -3.56 10.92 5.33
N CYS A 43 -2.92 11.85 6.02
CA CYS A 43 -3.24 12.23 7.40
C CYS A 43 -2.67 13.62 7.70
N GLU A 44 -3.32 14.34 8.61
CA GLU A 44 -2.89 15.67 9.04
C GLU A 44 -2.57 15.61 10.54
N LYS A 45 -1.31 15.83 10.91
CA LYS A 45 -0.83 15.88 12.31
C LYS A 45 -1.28 14.70 13.18
N ALA A 46 -1.22 13.48 12.65
CA ALA A 46 -1.41 12.26 13.45
C ALA A 46 -0.32 12.15 14.53
N SER A 47 -0.62 11.53 15.68
CA SER A 47 0.35 11.40 16.80
C SER A 47 1.63 10.68 16.38
N ASP A 48 1.49 9.70 15.50
CA ASP A 48 2.58 8.85 15.03
C ASP A 48 2.23 8.21 13.67
N ASN A 49 3.18 7.43 13.16
CA ASN A 49 3.06 6.75 11.88
C ASN A 49 2.01 5.63 11.89
N TYR A 50 1.78 4.97 13.03
CA TYR A 50 0.80 3.90 13.13
C TYR A 50 -0.61 4.46 13.01
N GLU A 51 -0.96 5.48 13.80
CA GLU A 51 -2.27 6.13 13.75
C GLU A 51 -2.54 6.72 12.36
N CYS A 52 -1.53 7.34 11.74
CA CYS A 52 -1.64 7.83 10.37
C CYS A 52 -1.99 6.72 9.37
N ASN A 53 -1.27 5.59 9.39
CA ASN A 53 -1.51 4.50 8.44
C ASN A 53 -2.81 3.75 8.73
N ARG A 54 -3.20 3.64 10.01
CA ARG A 54 -4.37 2.89 10.45
C ARG A 54 -5.68 3.53 10.00
N TRP A 55 -5.74 4.86 10.00
CA TRP A 55 -6.96 5.64 9.73
C TRP A 55 -6.94 6.36 8.38
N ALA A 56 -5.84 6.28 7.64
CA ALA A 56 -5.77 6.84 6.30
C ALA A 56 -6.86 6.23 5.37
N PRO A 57 -7.57 7.06 4.61
CA PRO A 57 -8.62 6.59 3.71
C PRO A 57 -8.02 5.80 2.54
N ASP A 58 -8.66 4.67 2.18
CA ASP A 58 -8.24 3.86 1.03
C ASP A 58 -8.73 4.44 -0.31
N VAL A 59 -8.34 5.68 -0.59
CA VAL A 59 -8.76 6.44 -1.78
C VAL A 59 -7.59 6.77 -2.68
N TYR A 60 -7.86 6.94 -3.97
CA TYR A 60 -6.86 7.38 -4.93
C TYR A 60 -6.49 8.84 -4.71
N CYS A 61 -5.22 9.17 -4.96
CA CYS A 61 -4.74 10.54 -4.94
C CYS A 61 -5.49 11.41 -5.97
N PRO A 62 -5.53 12.74 -5.78
CA PRO A 62 -6.10 13.64 -6.78
C PRO A 62 -5.22 13.72 -8.03
N ARG A 63 -5.83 14.06 -9.16
CA ARG A 63 -5.11 14.36 -10.41
C ARG A 63 -4.10 15.50 -10.19
N GLY A 64 -2.99 15.46 -10.92
CA GLY A 64 -1.92 16.45 -10.81
C GLY A 64 -0.88 16.13 -9.73
N THR A 65 -1.18 15.22 -8.80
CA THR A 65 -0.18 14.66 -7.87
C THR A 65 0.56 13.50 -8.49
N ARG A 66 1.81 13.28 -8.06
CA ARG A 66 2.68 12.20 -8.54
C ARG A 66 3.55 11.56 -7.45
N TYR A 67 3.53 12.10 -6.23
CA TYR A 67 4.40 11.67 -5.13
C TYR A 67 3.63 11.58 -3.82
N CYS A 68 4.09 10.70 -2.93
CA CYS A 68 3.64 10.64 -1.54
C CYS A 68 4.64 11.42 -0.68
N PHE A 69 4.21 12.53 -0.12
CA PHE A 69 4.98 13.33 0.83
C PHE A 69 4.70 12.85 2.26
N SER A 70 5.73 12.84 3.10
CA SER A 70 5.62 12.49 4.52
C SER A 70 6.49 13.42 5.34
N GLN A 71 5.88 14.26 6.17
CA GLN A 71 6.57 15.04 7.18
C GLN A 71 6.43 14.35 8.54
N HIS A 72 7.55 14.18 9.24
CA HIS A 72 7.58 13.58 10.57
C HIS A 72 8.35 14.48 11.52
N MET A 73 7.64 15.02 12.51
CA MET A 73 8.22 15.72 13.64
C MET A 73 8.41 14.73 14.79
N MET A 74 9.63 14.66 15.30
CA MET A 74 10.04 13.81 16.41
C MET A 74 10.80 14.63 17.44
N LYS A 75 10.74 14.22 18.70
CA LYS A 75 11.70 14.67 19.72
C LYS A 75 13.11 14.19 19.35
N ALA A 76 14.13 14.86 19.88
CA ALA A 76 15.52 14.45 19.75
C ALA A 76 15.76 13.04 20.32
N SER A 77 14.94 12.62 21.29
CA SER A 77 14.91 11.26 21.83
C SER A 77 14.36 10.19 20.86
N GLY A 78 13.75 10.61 19.74
CA GLY A 78 13.16 9.72 18.72
C GLY A 78 11.66 9.48 18.90
N GLU A 79 11.03 10.01 19.96
CA GLU A 79 9.59 9.92 20.14
C GLU A 79 8.85 10.72 19.06
N SER A 80 7.80 10.14 18.47
CA SER A 80 6.97 10.85 17.49
C SER A 80 6.18 11.97 18.16
N VAL A 81 6.11 13.13 17.51
CA VAL A 81 5.29 14.26 17.94
C VAL A 81 4.14 14.46 16.97
N SER A 82 4.41 14.44 15.67
CA SER A 82 3.37 14.49 14.65
C SER A 82 3.82 13.92 13.31
N VAL A 83 2.89 13.30 12.59
CA VAL A 83 3.07 12.83 11.21
C VAL A 83 2.00 13.42 10.30
N THR A 84 2.43 14.00 9.18
CA THR A 84 1.54 14.48 8.12
C THR A 84 1.93 13.81 6.81
N LYS A 85 0.97 13.16 6.14
CA LYS A 85 1.19 12.53 4.82
C LYS A 85 0.20 13.05 3.81
N ARG A 86 0.66 13.37 2.61
CA ARG A 86 -0.16 13.98 1.56
C ARG A 86 0.25 13.48 0.17
N CYS A 87 -0.71 13.40 -0.74
CA CYS A 87 -0.42 13.28 -2.17
C CYS A 87 0.00 14.67 -2.68
N VAL A 88 1.15 14.78 -3.34
CA VAL A 88 1.69 16.08 -3.78
C VAL A 88 2.25 16.05 -5.21
N ALA A 89 2.47 17.24 -5.77
CA ALA A 89 3.23 17.43 -6.99
C ALA A 89 4.75 17.42 -6.70
N LEU A 90 5.60 17.52 -7.74
CA LEU A 90 7.06 17.37 -7.58
C LEU A 90 7.63 18.47 -6.69
N GLU A 91 7.10 19.67 -6.81
CA GLU A 91 7.58 20.91 -6.22
C GLU A 91 7.66 20.84 -4.70
N GLU A 92 6.69 20.15 -4.07
CA GLU A 92 6.62 19.91 -2.62
C GLU A 92 7.64 18.86 -2.12
N CYS A 93 8.23 18.07 -3.03
CA CYS A 93 9.22 17.04 -2.71
C CYS A 93 10.65 17.45 -3.08
N LEU A 94 10.88 18.67 -3.58
CA LEU A 94 12.22 19.13 -3.97
C LEU A 94 13.12 19.42 -2.76
N SER A 95 12.54 19.68 -1.59
CA SER A 95 13.26 19.92 -0.34
C SER A 95 12.98 18.79 0.66
N THR A 96 13.75 17.72 0.53
CA THR A 96 13.70 16.55 1.41
C THR A 96 14.92 16.50 2.31
N GLY A 97 14.78 15.85 3.46
CA GLY A 97 15.85 15.72 4.43
C GLY A 97 15.36 15.88 5.86
N CYS A 98 16.29 15.81 6.79
CA CYS A 98 16.02 15.96 8.20
C CYS A 98 16.72 17.20 8.74
N THR A 99 15.95 18.09 9.37
CA THR A 99 16.47 19.30 10.00
C THR A 99 16.26 19.22 11.51
N TYR A 100 17.28 19.62 12.26
CA TYR A 100 17.23 19.67 13.71
C TYR A 100 16.89 21.10 14.17
N ILE A 101 15.82 21.24 14.93
CA ILE A 101 15.36 22.51 15.49
C ILE A 101 15.94 22.61 16.91
N LYS A 102 17.14 23.19 17.01
CA LYS A 102 17.94 23.22 18.25
C LYS A 102 17.22 23.83 19.45
N HIS A 103 16.33 24.80 19.25
CA HIS A 103 15.63 25.48 20.33
C HIS A 103 14.53 24.65 20.99
N GLU A 104 14.00 23.65 20.30
CA GLU A 104 12.82 22.90 20.76
C GLU A 104 13.11 21.41 20.96
N GLU A 105 14.37 21.00 20.80
CA GLU A 105 14.80 19.59 20.84
C GLU A 105 13.98 18.70 19.90
N TYR A 106 13.57 19.23 18.74
CA TYR A 106 12.85 18.49 17.71
C TYR A 106 13.70 18.21 16.47
N LYS A 107 13.38 17.12 15.79
CA LYS A 107 13.84 16.76 14.45
C LYS A 107 12.63 16.70 13.53
N VAL A 108 12.69 17.42 12.42
CA VAL A 108 11.66 17.38 11.37
C VAL A 108 12.26 16.74 10.13
N GLY A 109 11.68 15.63 9.69
CA GLY A 109 12.01 14.96 8.43
C GLY A 109 10.94 15.20 7.39
N THR A 110 11.34 15.45 6.14
CA THR A 110 10.47 15.53 4.95
C THR A 110 11.00 14.67 3.81
#